data_AF-A0A2E1JKG5-F1
#
_entry.id   AF-A0A2E1JKG5-F1
#
_cell.length_a   1.000
_cell.length_b   1.000
_cell.length_c   1.000
_cell.angle_alpha   90.00
_cell.angle_beta   90.00
_cell.angle_gamma   90.00
#
_symmetry.space_group_name_H-M   'P 1'
#
loop_
_entity.id
_entity.type
_entity.pdbx_description
1 polymer ?
#
loop_
_entity_poly.entity_id
_entity_poly.type
_entity_poly.pdbx_seq_one_letter_code
_entity_poly.pdbx_strand_id
1 'polypeptide(L)' 'MNVFIERGITHIDLHGLRHFEVDDRIYDVILRHQLGLPLIIICGNSNTMINLVKKILLDKSITFSEPRFGIIRIEKI' A
#
# COMPACT_ATOMS: atom_id res chain seq x y z
N MET A 1 -11.30 -1.63 0.87
CA MET A 1 -10.17 -0.73 1.16
C MET A 1 -10.57 0.15 2.32
N ASN A 2 -9.84 0.05 3.43
CA ASN A 2 -10.05 0.93 4.57
C ASN A 2 -8.79 1.77 4.78
N VAL A 3 -8.95 3.03 5.18
CA VAL A 3 -7.83 3.91 5.52
C VAL A 3 -8.02 4.39 6.95
N PHE A 4 -7.02 4.19 7.80
CA PHE A 4 -7.06 4.58 9.20
C PHE A 4 -5.69 5.05 9.67
N ILE A 5 -5.65 5.76 10.80
CA ILE A 5 -4.41 6.21 11.42
C ILE A 5 -4.18 5.36 12.66
N GLU A 6 -3.00 4.75 12.75
CA GLU A 6 -2.54 4.02 13.93
C GLU A 6 -1.19 4.57 14.34
N ARG A 7 -1.07 4.99 15.61
CA ARG A 7 0.16 5.62 16.17
C ARG A 7 0.69 6.79 15.32
N GLY A 8 -0.21 7.57 14.72
CA GLY A 8 0.12 8.72 13.87
C GLY A 8 0.53 8.36 12.43
N ILE A 9 0.52 7.06 12.07
CA ILE A 9 0.90 6.58 10.74
C ILE A 9 -0.35 6.16 9.99
N THR A 10 -0.46 6.57 8.72
CA THR A 10 -1.60 6.20 7.88
C THR A 10 -1.43 4.76 7.38
N HIS A 11 -2.46 3.95 7.61
CA HIS A 11 -2.55 2.56 7.20
C HIS A 11 -3.65 2.40 6.15
N ILE A 12 -3.34 1.66 5.09
CA ILE A 12 -4.23 1.33 3.97
C ILE A 12 -4.41 -0.18 4.00
N ASP A 13 -5.61 -0.64 4.37
CA ASP A 13 -5.95 -2.06 4.42
C ASP A 13 -6.62 -2.51 3.12
N LEU A 14 -5.96 -3.44 2.44
CA LEU A 14 -6.41 -4.07 1.19
C LEU A 14 -7.06 -5.43 1.41
N HIS A 15 -7.17 -5.91 2.66
CA HIS A 15 -7.89 -7.14 2.96
C HIS A 15 -9.31 -7.12 2.37
N GLY A 16 -9.68 -8.23 1.73
CA GLY A 16 -11.01 -8.44 1.17
C GLY A 16 -11.27 -7.72 -0.16
N LEU A 17 -10.31 -6.97 -0.72
CA LEU A 17 -10.43 -6.43 -2.08
C LEU A 17 -10.09 -7.48 -3.12
N ARG A 18 -10.80 -7.47 -4.25
CA ARG A 18 -10.43 -8.29 -5.42
C ARG A 18 -9.23 -7.65 -6.11
N HIS A 19 -8.32 -8.47 -6.65
CA HIS A 19 -7.08 -8.00 -7.27
C HIS A 19 -7.32 -6.95 -8.37
N PHE A 20 -8.34 -7.11 -9.21
CA PHE A 20 -8.63 -6.15 -10.29
C PHE A 20 -9.14 -4.79 -9.80
N GLU A 21 -9.56 -4.67 -8.53
CA GLU A 21 -10.02 -3.40 -7.95
C GLU A 21 -8.89 -2.57 -7.34
N VAL A 22 -7.66 -3.12 -7.29
CA VAL A 22 -6.55 -2.54 -6.55
C VAL A 22 -5.70 -1.61 -7.41
N ASP A 23 -5.54 -1.90 -8.70
CA ASP A 23 -4.56 -1.24 -9.58
C ASP A 23 -4.66 0.29 -9.57
N ASP A 24 -5.80 0.87 -9.96
CA ASP A 24 -5.94 2.34 -9.99
C ASP A 24 -6.18 2.94 -8.60
N ARG A 25 -6.79 2.18 -7.69
CA ARG A 25 -7.20 2.70 -6.38
C ARG A 25 -6.03 2.88 -5.43
N ILE A 26 -5.01 2.01 -5.50
CA ILE A 26 -3.89 2.09 -4.56
C ILE A 26 -3.01 3.30 -4.83
N TYR A 27 -2.72 3.61 -6.09
CA TYR A 27 -1.87 4.74 -6.45
C TYR A 27 -2.54 6.07 -6.09
N ASP A 28 -3.83 6.23 -6.39
CA ASP A 28 -4.60 7.41 -6.01
C ASP A 28 -4.61 7.64 -4.49
N VAL A 29 -4.80 6.58 -3.70
CA VAL A 29 -4.76 6.68 -2.24
C VAL A 29 -3.38 7.07 -1.73
N ILE A 30 -2.31 6.48 -2.27
CA ILE A 30 -0.94 6.83 -1.91
C ILE A 30 -0.68 8.32 -2.16
N LEU A 31 -1.10 8.84 -3.32
CA LEU A 31 -0.96 10.26 -3.65
C LEU A 31 -1.79 11.18 -2.74
N ARG A 32 -3.02 10.78 -2.39
CA ARG A 32 -3.86 11.56 -1.45
C ARG A 32 -3.26 11.65 -0.05
N HIS A 33 -2.45 10.68 0.36
CA HIS A 33 -1.81 10.64 1.67
C HIS A 33 -0.29 10.89 1.63
N GLN A 34 0.26 11.37 0.52
CA GLN A 34 1.71 11.53 0.33
C GLN A 34 2.40 12.45 1.35
N LEU A 35 1.67 13.40 1.94
CA LEU A 35 2.19 14.29 2.98
C LEU A 35 2.33 13.59 4.36
N GLY A 36 1.71 12.42 4.51
CA GLY A 36 1.71 11.62 5.75
C GLY A 36 2.71 10.46 5.73
N LEU A 37 3.75 10.53 4.88
CA LEU A 37 4.78 9.49 4.83
C LEU A 37 5.50 9.35 6.18
N PRO A 38 5.83 8.11 6.60
CA PRO A 38 5.63 6.86 5.87
C PRO A 38 4.16 6.40 5.85
N LEU A 39 3.76 5.70 4.80
CA LEU A 39 2.44 5.04 4.69
C LEU A 39 2.61 3.53 4.85
N ILE A 40 1.64 2.87 5.47
CA ILE A 40 1.64 1.40 5.62
C ILE A 40 0.52 0.81 4.78
N ILE A 41 0.84 -0.12 3.89
CA ILE A 41 -0.13 -0.89 3.11
C ILE A 41 -0.16 -2.31 3.69
N ILE A 42 -1.36 -2.75 4.09
CA ILE A 42 -1.63 -4.09 4.59
C ILE A 42 -2.23 -4.89 3.44
N CYS A 43 -1.43 -5.76 2.83
CA CYS A 43 -1.83 -6.64 1.74
C CYS A 43 -2.43 -7.97 2.23
N GLY A 44 -2.26 -8.27 3.52
CA GLY A 44 -2.68 -9.52 4.11
C GLY A 44 -1.83 -10.71 3.75
N ASN A 45 -2.40 -11.91 3.87
CA ASN A 45 -1.70 -13.17 3.61
C ASN A 45 -1.69 -13.59 2.12
N SER A 46 -2.01 -12.68 1.20
CA SER A 46 -2.11 -12.96 -0.24
C SER A 46 -0.81 -12.58 -0.96
N ASN A 47 -0.03 -13.58 -1.39
CA ASN A 47 1.14 -13.36 -2.25
C ASN A 47 0.78 -12.61 -3.53
N THR A 48 -0.39 -12.91 -4.11
CA THR A 48 -0.86 -12.24 -5.31
C THR A 48 -1.12 -10.75 -5.06
N MET A 49 -1.70 -10.39 -3.92
CA MET A 49 -1.92 -8.99 -3.53
C MET A 49 -0.59 -8.26 -3.31
N ILE A 50 0.34 -8.89 -2.58
CA ILE A 50 1.67 -8.33 -2.32
C ILE A 50 2.38 -8.04 -3.65
N ASN A 51 2.43 -9.03 -4.55
CA ASN A 51 3.09 -8.89 -5.85
C ASN A 51 2.43 -7.82 -6.73
N LEU A 52 1.10 -7.73 -6.72
CA LEU A 52 0.36 -6.71 -7.45
C LEU A 52 0.72 -5.31 -6.96
N VAL A 53 0.63 -5.07 -5.65
CA VAL A 53 0.98 -3.78 -5.06
C VAL A 53 2.43 -3.41 -5.37
N LYS A 54 3.37 -4.34 -5.20
CA LYS A 54 4.79 -4.11 -5.53
C LYS A 54 4.98 -3.71 -6.99
N LYS A 55 4.29 -4.39 -7.92
CA LYS A 55 4.36 -4.06 -9.35
C LYS A 55 3.92 -2.61 -9.59
N ILE A 56 2.79 -2.21 -9.03
CA ILE A 56 2.28 -0.83 -9.16
C ILE A 56 3.29 0.19 -8.59
N LEU A 57 3.86 -0.09 -7.41
CA LEU A 57 4.84 0.80 -6.79
C LEU A 57 6.11 0.94 -7.64
N LEU A 58 6.61 -0.17 -8.20
CA LEU A 58 7.76 -0.18 -9.10
C LEU A 58 7.46 0.57 -10.40
N ASP A 59 6.31 0.31 -11.03
CA ASP A 59 5.87 0.98 -12.26
C ASP A 59 5.73 2.51 -12.07
N LYS A 60 5.44 2.95 -10.85
CA LYS A 60 5.31 4.36 -10.46
C LYS A 60 6.57 4.96 -9.82
N SER A 61 7.68 4.21 -9.78
CA SER A 61 8.95 4.64 -9.16
C SER A 61 8.83 5.05 -7.68
N ILE A 62 7.88 4.48 -6.95
CA ILE A 62 7.69 4.71 -5.52
C ILE A 62 8.69 3.87 -4.73
N THR A 63 9.39 4.49 -3.77
CA THR A 63 10.32 3.78 -2.89
C THR A 63 9.57 3.18 -1.70
N PHE A 64 9.76 1.88 -1.47
CA PHE A 64 9.11 1.15 -0.38
C PHE A 64 10.05 0.12 0.28
N SER A 65 9.69 -0.29 1.48
CA SER A 65 10.32 -1.38 2.23
C SER A 65 9.29 -2.44 2.62
N GLU A 66 9.75 -3.66 2.89
CA GLU A 66 8.92 -4.82 3.28
C GLU A 66 9.31 -5.27 4.70
N PRO A 67 8.87 -4.55 5.75
CA PRO A 67 9.33 -4.82 7.12
C PRO A 67 8.91 -6.21 7.64
N ARG A 68 7.81 -6.76 7.10
CA ARG A 68 7.35 -8.13 7.36
C ARG A 68 6.38 -8.56 6.27
N PHE A 69 6.15 -9.87 6.17
CA PHE A 69 5.24 -10.45 5.20
C PHE A 69 3.84 -9.80 5.25
N GLY A 70 3.29 -9.47 4.07
CA GLY A 70 1.98 -8.83 3.95
C GLY A 70 1.93 -7.34 4.28
N ILE A 71 3.07 -6.73 4.65
CA ILE A 71 3.16 -5.31 4.98
C ILE A 71 4.17 -4.63 4.06
N ILE A 72 3.71 -3.58 3.39
CA ILE A 72 4.55 -2.71 2.55
C ILE A 72 4.55 -1.31 3.16
N ARG A 73 5.73 -0.76 3.42
CA ARG A 73 5.90 0.60 3.94
C ARG A 73 6.39 1.51 2.82
N ILE A 74 5.63 2.55 2.50
CA ILE A 74 6.04 3.58 1.54
C ILE A 74 6.96 4.57 2.24
N GLU A 75 8.16 4.76 1.69
CA GLU A 75 9.21 5.63 2.25
C GLU A 75 9.25 6.97 1.54
N LYS A 76 9.10 6.96 0.21
CA LYS A 76 9.22 8.14 -0.65
C LYS A 76 8.42 7.95 -1.93
N ILE A 77 7.78 9.04 -2.37
CA ILE A 77 7.07 9.17 -3.64
C ILE A 77 7.85 10.15 -4.52
#